data_AF-A0A2K4L1A4-F1
#
_entry.id   AF-A0A2K4L1A4-F1
#
_cell.length_a   1.000
_cell.length_b   1.000
_cell.length_c   1.000
_cell.angle_alpha   90.00
_cell.angle_beta   90.00
_cell.angle_gamma   90.00
#
_symmetry.space_group_name_H-M   'P 1'
#
loop_
_entity.id
_entity.type
_entity.pdbx_description
1 polymer ?
#
loop_
_entity_poly.entity_id
_entity_poly.type
_entity_poly.pdbx_seq_one_letter_code
_entity_poly.pdbx_strand_id
1 'polypeptide(L)' 'MSRNEAPEALKARKLAELRIDLARAIEEKQSDLRIWRQGLIHGRLLELESAGVLSSADSDAFSREVQATMEAAE' A
#
# COMPACT_ATOMS: atom_id res chain seq x y z
N MET A 1 -20.99 9.90 11.40
CA MET A 1 -20.15 9.24 10.36
C MET A 1 -20.11 7.75 10.73
N SER A 2 -20.57 6.89 9.83
CA SER A 2 -20.97 5.50 10.13
C SER A 2 -19.84 4.69 10.77
N ARG A 3 -19.93 4.42 12.08
CA ARG A 3 -19.08 3.47 12.81
C ARG A 3 -19.69 2.09 12.66
N ASN A 4 -19.38 1.41 11.56
CA ASN A 4 -19.39 -0.07 11.41
C ASN A 4 -19.27 -0.42 9.92
N GLU A 5 -18.14 -0.07 9.32
CA GLU A 5 -17.74 -0.77 8.10
C GLU A 5 -17.27 -2.17 8.54
N ALA A 6 -17.74 -3.22 7.87
CA ALA A 6 -17.29 -4.58 8.19
C ALA A 6 -15.75 -4.66 8.05
N PRO A 7 -15.03 -5.40 8.92
CA PRO A 7 -13.57 -5.48 8.89
C PRO A 7 -13.00 -5.77 7.50
N GLU A 8 -13.62 -6.68 6.75
CA GLU A 8 -13.22 -7.01 5.38
C GLU A 8 -13.42 -5.86 4.38
N ALA A 9 -14.49 -5.07 4.54
CA ALA A 9 -14.72 -3.90 3.69
C ALA A 9 -13.69 -2.79 3.97
N LEU A 10 -13.32 -2.59 5.24
CA LEU A 10 -12.24 -1.68 5.61
C LEU A 10 -10.90 -2.13 5.03
N LYS A 11 -10.56 -3.42 5.17
CA LYS A 11 -9.35 -4.02 4.60
C LYS A 11 -9.31 -3.82 3.08
N ALA A 12 -10.38 -4.19 2.37
CA ALA A 12 -10.46 -4.04 0.92
C ALA A 12 -10.27 -2.59 0.48
N ARG A 13 -10.90 -1.64 1.18
CA ARG A 13 -10.73 -0.21 0.91
C ARG A 13 -9.28 0.24 1.13
N LYS A 14 -8.64 -0.16 2.23
CA LYS A 14 -7.26 0.23 2.53
C LYS A 14 -6.25 -0.35 1.55
N LEU A 15 -6.44 -1.59 1.11
CA LEU A 15 -5.66 -2.16 0.01
C LEU A 15 -5.88 -1.40 -1.31
N ALA A 16 -7.11 -0.98 -1.62
CA ALA A 16 -7.38 -0.18 -2.80
C ALA A 16 -6.72 1.21 -2.74
N GLU A 17 -6.73 1.87 -1.57
CA GLU A 17 -6.00 3.13 -1.34
C GLU A 17 -4.49 2.95 -1.60
N LEU A 18 -3.88 1.89 -1.06
CA LEU A 18 -2.47 1.59 -1.27
C LEU A 18 -2.14 1.33 -2.75
N ARG A 19 -3.01 0.67 -3.51
CA ARG A 19 -2.85 0.47 -4.96
C ARG A 19 -2.87 1.77 -5.74
N ILE A 20 -3.72 2.73 -5.34
CA ILE A 20 -3.74 4.06 -5.95
C ILE A 20 -2.42 4.79 -5.68
N ASP A 21 -1.89 4.69 -4.46
CA ASP A 21 -0.61 5.30 -4.10
C ASP A 21 0.56 4.63 -4.85
N LEU A 22 0.52 3.31 -5.06
CA LEU A 22 1.47 2.59 -5.90
C LEU A 22 1.41 3.03 -7.37
N ALA A 23 0.21 3.17 -7.95
CA ALA A 23 0.03 3.65 -9.31
C ALA A 23 0.62 5.07 -9.49
N ARG A 24 0.41 5.96 -8.52
CA ARG A 24 1.03 7.30 -8.52
C ARG A 24 2.55 7.25 -8.41
N ALA A 25 3.08 6.27 -7.68
CA ALA A 25 4.52 6.12 -7.51
C ALA A 25 5.20 5.67 -8.80
N ILE A 26 4.61 4.76 -9.57
CA ILE A 26 5.19 4.35 -10.87
C ILE A 26 5.09 5.44 -11.94
N GLU A 27 4.10 6.33 -11.87
CA GLU A 27 3.98 7.49 -12.75
C GLU A 27 5.03 8.58 -12.47
N GLU A 28 5.70 8.52 -11.31
CA GLU A 28 6.72 9.48 -10.91
C GLU A 28 7.99 9.29 -11.75
N LYS A 29 8.41 10.35 -12.44
CA LYS A 29 9.57 10.34 -13.34
C LYS A 29 10.89 10.58 -12.61
N GLN A 30 10.84 11.21 -11.43
CA GLN A 30 12.03 11.45 -10.61
C GLN A 30 12.28 10.23 -9.72
N SER A 31 13.41 9.56 -9.91
CA SER A 31 13.81 8.36 -9.16
C SER A 31 13.73 8.58 -7.65
N ASP A 32 14.21 9.71 -7.16
CA ASP A 32 14.26 10.01 -5.72
C ASP A 32 12.85 10.14 -5.13
N LEU A 33 11.93 10.77 -5.87
CA LEU A 33 10.53 10.88 -5.46
C LEU A 33 9.82 9.53 -5.54
N ARG A 34 10.15 8.68 -6.52
CA ARG A 34 9.61 7.31 -6.61
C ARG A 34 10.04 6.47 -5.40
N ILE A 35 11.32 6.51 -5.03
CA ILE A 35 11.87 5.83 -3.84
C ILE A 35 11.20 6.35 -2.57
N TRP A 36 11.07 7.68 -2.43
CA TRP A 36 10.39 8.28 -1.29
C TRP A 36 8.93 7.81 -1.16
N ARG A 37 8.19 7.76 -2.27
CA ARG A 37 6.81 7.24 -2.30
C ARG A 37 6.74 5.75 -1.94
N GLN A 38 7.69 4.94 -2.41
CA GLN A 38 7.77 3.53 -2.01
C GLN A 38 7.93 3.39 -0.49
N GLY A 39 8.76 4.24 0.13
CA GLY A 39 8.91 4.31 1.59
C GLY A 39 7.61 4.68 2.30
N LEU A 40 6.84 5.65 1.78
CA LEU A 40 5.53 6.00 2.34
C LEU A 40 4.53 4.84 2.28
N ILE A 41 4.49 4.11 1.16
CA ILE A 41 3.64 2.93 1.00
C ILE A 41 3.99 1.88 2.05
N HIS A 42 5.29 1.62 2.27
CA HIS A 42 5.76 0.70 3.31
C HIS A 42 5.40 1.17 4.73
N GLY A 43 5.55 2.46 5.03
CA GLY A 43 5.15 3.02 6.32
C GLY A 43 3.66 2.80 6.61
N ARG A 44 2.80 3.06 5.61
CA ARG A 44 1.35 2.90 5.75
C ARG A 44 0.93 1.43 5.88
N LEU A 45 1.64 0.52 5.23
CA LEU A 45 1.50 -0.93 5.41
C LEU A 45 1.69 -1.33 6.88
N LEU A 46 2.80 -0.90 7.48
CA LEU A 46 3.12 -1.17 8.89
C LEU A 46 2.07 -0.58 9.84
N GLU A 47 1.60 0.64 9.57
CA GLU A 47 0.53 1.27 10.35
C GLU A 47 -0.77 0.45 10.31
N LEU A 48 -1.17 -0.01 9.13
CA LEU A 48 -2.39 -0.80 8.94
C LEU A 48 -2.30 -2.20 9.58
N GLU A 49 -1.14 -2.82 9.55
CA GLU A 49 -0.87 -4.08 10.25
C GLU A 49 -0.93 -3.89 11.77
N SER A 50 -0.27 -2.84 12.30
CA SER A 50 -0.28 -2.54 13.73
C SER A 50 -1.68 -2.21 14.27
N ALA A 51 -2.53 -1.63 13.41
CA ALA A 51 -3.93 -1.34 13.71
C ALA A 51 -4.85 -2.58 13.59
N GLY A 52 -4.32 -3.74 13.17
CA GLY A 52 -5.08 -4.97 12.96
C GLY A 52 -6.02 -4.92 11.75
N VAL A 53 -5.84 -3.95 10.85
CA VAL A 53 -6.62 -3.84 9.60
C VAL A 53 -6.10 -4.81 8.55
N LEU A 54 -4.78 -4.99 8.49
CA LEU A 54 -4.10 -5.98 7.66
C LEU A 54 -3.48 -7.05 8.56
N SER A 55 -3.49 -8.29 8.10
CA SER A 55 -2.63 -9.34 8.66
C SER A 55 -1.21 -9.20 8.11
N SER A 56 -0.23 -9.79 8.79
CA SER A 56 1.14 -9.90 8.27
C SER A 56 1.18 -10.55 6.87
N ALA A 57 0.32 -11.54 6.59
CA ALA A 57 0.22 -12.16 5.28
C ALA A 57 -0.31 -11.20 4.20
N ASP A 58 -1.25 -10.32 4.55
CA ASP A 58 -1.74 -9.28 3.63
C ASP A 58 -0.64 -8.25 3.35
N SER A 59 0.11 -7.87 4.39
CA SER A 59 1.25 -6.96 4.26
C SER A 59 2.33 -7.53 3.36
N ASP A 60 2.75 -8.77 3.59
CA ASP A 60 3.74 -9.47 2.79
C ASP A 60 3.32 -9.59 1.32
N ALA A 61 2.04 -9.92 1.08
CA ALA A 61 1.49 -10.01 -0.27
C ALA A 61 1.54 -8.66 -0.98
N PHE A 62 1.16 -7.57 -0.30
CA PHE A 62 1.19 -6.24 -0.89
C PHE A 62 2.62 -5.71 -1.07
N SER A 63 3.55 -6.00 -0.16
CA SER A 63 4.96 -5.65 -0.33
C SER A 63 5.58 -6.31 -1.56
N ARG A 64 5.23 -7.58 -1.85
CA ARG A 64 5.62 -8.26 -3.08
C ARG A 64 4.99 -7.61 -4.34
N GLU A 65 3.73 -7.20 -4.25
CA GLU A 65 3.03 -6.45 -5.32
C GLU A 65 3.77 -5.13 -5.63
N VAL A 66 4.16 -4.37 -4.60
CA VAL A 66 4.95 -3.14 -4.74
C VAL A 66 6.29 -3.42 -5.41
N GLN A 67 7.04 -4.42 -4.93
CA GLN A 67 8.36 -4.74 -5.48
C GLN A 67 8.27 -5.11 -6.97
N ALA A 68 7.40 -6.05 -7.33
CA ALA A 68 7.25 -6.48 -8.72
C ALA A 68 6.79 -5.35 -9.64
N THR A 69 5.91 -4.47 -9.15
CA THR A 69 5.39 -3.34 -9.94
C THR A 69 6.45 -2.26 -10.17
N MET A 70 7.28 -1.99 -9.17
CA MET A 70 8.37 -1.01 -9.29
C MET A 70 9.48 -1.53 -10.21
N GLU A 71 9.88 -2.80 -10.08
CA GLU A 71 10.88 -3.44 -10.94
C GLU A 71 10.43 -3.46 -12.41
N ALA A 72 9.14 -3.64 -12.69
CA ALA A 72 8.61 -3.60 -14.05
C ALA A 72 8.51 -2.18 -14.64
N ALA A 73 8.65 -1.14 -13.81
CA ALA A 73 8.56 0.27 -14.20
C ALA A 73 9.93 0.95 -14.35
N GLU A 74 11.03 0.21 -14.14
CA GLU A 74 12.42 0.60 -14.45
C GLU A 74 12.77 0.29 -15.91
#